data_AF-A0A2T7HFE5-F1
#
_entry.id   AF-A0A2T7HFE5-F1
#
_cell.length_a   1.000
_cell.length_b   1.000
_cell.length_c   1.000
_cell.angle_alpha   90.00
_cell.angle_beta   90.00
_cell.angle_gamma   90.00
#
_symmetry.space_group_name_H-M   'P 1'
#
loop_
_entity.id
_entity.type
_entity.pdbx_description
1 polymer ?
#
loop_
_entity_poly.entity_id
_entity_poly.type
_entity_poly.pdbx_seq_one_letter_code
_entity_poly.pdbx_strand_id
1 'polypeptide(L)'
;MTNSIRQPSGRLQLDDPLKDGRQSETALKVWRGTARLLRQLDFSCLPEVTLASARRADLLALGPKHELWIVEVKSSIADFRTDTKWPDYRQHCDRLYFATHPDVPADIFPEDAGLILADGFGAEILREAPEHKLAAATRKSVTLRFARNAANRLHDLSDPDGLRFFDRV
;
A
#
# COMPACT_ATOMS: atom_id res chain seq x y z
N MET A 1 -7.42 18.82 41.79
CA MET A 1 -6.73 17.50 41.72
C MET A 1 -6.90 16.98 40.30
N THR A 2 -5.98 17.35 39.41
CA THR A 2 -6.02 16.99 37.99
C THR A 2 -5.43 15.60 37.79
N ASN A 3 -6.26 14.68 37.32
CA ASN A 3 -5.91 13.29 37.12
C ASN A 3 -5.07 13.18 35.83
N SER A 4 -3.75 13.18 35.97
CA SER A 4 -2.81 12.94 34.86
C SER A 4 -2.84 11.46 34.51
N ILE A 5 -3.52 11.11 33.40
CA ILE A 5 -3.47 9.77 32.81
C ILE A 5 -2.00 9.50 32.45
N ARG A 6 -1.34 8.62 33.22
CA ARG A 6 0.01 8.15 32.91
C ARG A 6 -0.04 7.41 31.57
N GLN A 7 0.66 7.93 30.58
CA GLN A 7 0.96 7.19 29.34
C GLN A 7 1.70 5.90 29.72
N PRO A 8 1.29 4.72 29.23
CA PRO A 8 2.01 3.48 29.51
C PRO A 8 3.42 3.57 28.87
N SER A 9 4.45 3.57 29.71
CA SER A 9 5.84 3.55 29.28
C SER A 9 6.13 2.20 28.61
N GLY A 10 6.36 2.21 27.29
CA GLY A 10 6.67 1.00 26.51
C GLY A 10 6.06 0.96 25.12
N ARG A 11 5.17 1.90 24.76
CA ARG A 11 4.74 2.04 23.37
C ARG A 11 5.79 2.87 22.63
N LEU A 12 6.55 2.24 21.73
CA LEU A 12 7.31 2.94 20.71
C LEU A 12 6.35 3.90 20.01
N GLN A 13 6.55 5.21 20.23
CA GLN A 13 5.84 6.22 19.47
C GLN A 13 6.59 6.38 18.16
N LEU A 14 6.20 5.56 17.19
CA LEU A 14 6.69 5.65 15.83
C LEU A 14 5.98 6.82 15.17
N ASP A 15 6.73 7.73 14.55
CA ASP A 15 6.16 8.69 13.62
C ASP A 15 5.33 7.95 12.57
N ASP A 16 4.21 8.54 12.14
CA ASP A 16 3.31 7.90 11.17
C ASP A 16 4.09 7.62 9.88
N PRO A 17 4.43 6.35 9.56
CA PRO A 17 5.36 6.02 8.47
C PRO A 17 4.81 6.36 7.09
N LEU A 18 3.54 6.78 7.03
CA LEU A 18 2.83 7.18 5.82
C LEU A 18 2.89 8.70 5.60
N LYS A 19 3.24 9.49 6.62
CA LYS A 19 3.34 10.95 6.49
C LYS A 19 4.72 11.35 5.97
N ASP A 20 4.93 11.20 4.66
CA ASP A 20 6.15 11.67 3.97
C ASP A 20 6.04 13.14 3.48
N GLY A 21 4.92 13.82 3.78
CA GLY A 21 4.63 15.20 3.38
C GLY A 21 4.13 15.35 1.94
N ARG A 22 4.06 14.27 1.16
CA ARG A 22 3.60 14.27 -0.24
C ARG A 22 2.15 13.80 -0.37
N GLN A 23 1.64 13.08 0.62
CA GLN A 23 0.29 12.52 0.61
C GLN A 23 -0.74 13.51 1.18
N SER A 24 -1.89 13.64 0.50
CA SER A 24 -3.05 14.37 1.02
C SER A 24 -3.68 13.63 2.21
N GLU A 25 -4.41 14.33 3.07
CA GLU A 25 -5.17 13.68 4.17
C GLU A 25 -6.15 12.63 3.62
N THR A 26 -6.74 12.90 2.45
CA THR A 26 -7.64 11.97 1.76
C THR A 26 -6.90 10.73 1.26
N ALA A 27 -5.71 10.87 0.68
CA ALA A 27 -4.88 9.73 0.27
C ALA A 27 -4.55 8.82 1.46
N LEU A 28 -4.19 9.41 2.61
CA LEU A 28 -3.91 8.66 3.83
C LEU A 28 -5.15 7.91 4.36
N LYS A 29 -6.34 8.51 4.26
CA LYS A 29 -7.60 7.84 4.61
C LYS A 29 -7.85 6.63 3.71
N VAL A 30 -7.84 6.83 2.38
CA VAL A 30 -8.03 5.76 1.39
C VAL A 30 -7.04 4.62 1.60
N TRP A 31 -5.76 4.95 1.81
CA TRP A 31 -4.71 3.97 2.11
C TRP A 31 -5.06 3.14 3.34
N ARG A 32 -5.47 3.79 4.45
CA ARG A 32 -5.78 3.11 5.73
C ARG A 32 -6.98 2.18 5.61
N GLY A 33 -8.05 2.63 4.95
CA GLY A 33 -9.22 1.80 4.69
C GLY A 33 -8.87 0.57 3.87
N THR A 34 -8.10 0.78 2.79
CA THR A 34 -7.64 -0.28 1.89
C THR A 34 -6.76 -1.30 2.60
N ALA A 35 -5.78 -0.85 3.40
CA ALA A 35 -4.90 -1.75 4.16
C ALA A 35 -5.68 -2.61 5.17
N ARG A 36 -6.74 -2.07 5.78
CA ARG A 36 -7.62 -2.82 6.68
C ARG A 36 -8.46 -3.86 5.94
N LEU A 37 -9.03 -3.51 4.80
CA LEU A 37 -9.74 -4.46 3.94
C LEU A 37 -8.82 -5.60 3.51
N LEU A 38 -7.61 -5.30 3.03
CA LEU A 38 -6.62 -6.32 2.67
C LEU A 38 -6.34 -7.26 3.85
N ARG A 39 -6.18 -6.71 5.06
CA ARG A 39 -5.98 -7.53 6.26
C ARG A 39 -7.19 -8.42 6.58
N GLN A 40 -8.42 -7.92 6.39
CA GLN A 40 -9.66 -8.70 6.56
C GLN A 40 -9.76 -9.85 5.55
N LEU A 41 -9.21 -9.68 4.35
CA LEU A 41 -9.11 -10.71 3.32
C LEU A 41 -7.92 -11.67 3.52
N ASP A 42 -7.24 -11.61 4.67
CA ASP A 42 -6.04 -12.38 5.03
C ASP A 42 -4.80 -12.08 4.17
N PHE A 43 -4.73 -10.88 3.59
CA PHE A 43 -3.53 -10.38 2.94
C PHE A 43 -2.60 -9.70 3.94
N SER A 44 -1.30 -9.81 3.69
CA SER A 44 -0.28 -8.93 4.25
C SER A 44 0.07 -7.87 3.22
N CYS A 45 0.16 -6.59 3.60
CA CYS A 45 0.51 -5.52 2.67
C CYS A 45 1.69 -4.68 3.17
N LEU A 46 2.41 -4.09 2.22
CA LEU A 46 3.47 -3.12 2.45
C LEU A 46 3.17 -1.84 1.68
N PRO A 47 3.31 -0.66 2.30
CA PRO A 47 3.23 0.61 1.59
C PRO A 47 4.46 0.83 0.69
N GLU A 48 4.34 1.67 -0.33
CA GLU A 48 5.48 2.35 -0.98
C GLU A 48 6.62 1.40 -1.41
N VAL A 49 6.30 0.32 -2.13
CA VAL A 49 7.29 -0.69 -2.53
C VAL A 49 7.84 -0.40 -3.91
N THR A 50 9.14 -0.10 -4.00
CA THR A 50 9.85 0.05 -5.27
C THR A 50 10.00 -1.29 -5.96
N LEU A 51 9.48 -1.41 -7.18
CA LEU A 51 9.49 -2.60 -8.03
C LEU A 51 10.77 -2.67 -8.88
N ALA A 52 10.97 -3.81 -9.54
CA ALA A 52 12.15 -3.99 -10.42
C ALA A 52 12.18 -3.01 -11.60
N SER A 53 11.01 -2.48 -12.01
CA SER A 53 10.86 -1.44 -13.03
C SER A 53 11.18 -0.02 -12.56
N ALA A 54 11.65 0.14 -11.32
CA ALA A 54 11.80 1.43 -10.62
C ALA A 54 10.49 2.22 -10.40
N ARG A 55 9.34 1.64 -10.78
CA ARG A 55 8.02 2.09 -10.32
C ARG A 55 7.87 1.83 -8.83
N ARG A 56 7.00 2.58 -8.16
CA ARG A 56 6.71 2.42 -6.73
C ARG A 56 5.22 2.16 -6.58
N ALA A 57 4.87 0.97 -6.10
CA ALA A 57 3.48 0.63 -5.81
C ALA A 57 3.06 1.25 -4.49
N ASP A 58 1.88 1.86 -4.44
CA ASP A 58 1.36 2.47 -3.21
C ASP A 58 1.09 1.41 -2.13
N LEU A 59 0.48 0.30 -2.53
CA LEU A 59 0.31 -0.92 -1.74
C LEU A 59 0.68 -2.14 -2.57
N LEU A 60 1.65 -2.93 -2.07
CA LEU A 60 1.89 -4.29 -2.55
C LEU A 60 1.36 -5.27 -1.50
N ALA A 61 0.48 -6.18 -1.90
CA ALA A 61 -0.15 -7.14 -1.01
C ALA A 61 0.16 -8.58 -1.42
N LEU A 62 0.38 -9.44 -0.42
CA LEU A 62 0.64 -10.87 -0.54
C LEU A 62 -0.50 -11.62 0.14
N GLY A 63 -1.25 -12.39 -0.64
CA GLY A 63 -2.37 -13.20 -0.17
C GLY A 63 -1.98 -14.59 0.30
N PRO A 64 -2.90 -15.31 0.95
CA PRO A 64 -2.64 -16.61 1.58
C PRO A 64 -2.33 -17.75 0.60
N LYS A 65 -2.64 -17.59 -0.70
CA LYS A 65 -2.27 -18.55 -1.77
C LYS A 65 -1.11 -18.04 -2.62
N HIS A 66 -0.34 -17.07 -2.11
CA HIS A 66 0.80 -16.42 -2.75
C HIS A 66 0.45 -15.54 -3.96
N GLU A 67 -0.83 -15.14 -4.08
CA GLU A 67 -1.25 -14.09 -4.99
C GLU A 67 -0.66 -12.74 -4.60
N LEU A 68 -0.26 -11.96 -5.60
CA LEU A 68 0.30 -10.63 -5.44
C LEU A 68 -0.67 -9.61 -6.00
N TRP A 69 -1.12 -8.68 -5.18
CA TRP A 69 -1.96 -7.57 -5.62
C TRP A 69 -1.18 -6.27 -5.54
N ILE A 70 -1.36 -5.40 -6.52
CA ILE A 70 -0.97 -3.99 -6.41
C ILE A 70 -2.26 -3.18 -6.30
N VAL A 71 -2.27 -2.25 -5.34
CA VAL A 71 -3.35 -1.28 -5.19
C VAL A 71 -2.76 0.12 -5.27
N GLU A 72 -3.19 0.90 -6.26
CA GLU A 72 -2.79 2.30 -6.44
C GLU A 72 -3.85 3.23 -5.83
N VAL A 73 -3.42 4.13 -4.94
CA VAL A 73 -4.29 5.06 -4.22
C VAL A 73 -4.44 6.34 -5.02
N LYS A 74 -5.68 6.65 -5.44
CA LYS A 74 -6.01 7.89 -6.14
C LYS A 74 -6.99 8.69 -5.30
N SER A 75 -6.54 9.80 -4.72
CA SER A 75 -7.36 10.62 -3.82
C SER A 75 -8.18 11.69 -4.55
N SER A 76 -7.93 11.89 -5.84
CA SER A 76 -8.62 12.87 -6.68
C SER A 76 -8.63 12.46 -8.17
N ILE A 77 -9.46 13.14 -8.97
CA ILE A 77 -9.44 13.01 -10.44
C ILE A 77 -8.07 13.39 -11.02
N ALA A 78 -7.40 14.40 -10.44
CA ALA A 78 -6.09 14.85 -10.90
C ALA A 78 -5.00 13.80 -10.63
N ASP A 79 -5.05 13.14 -9.47
CA ASP A 79 -4.14 12.05 -9.11
C ASP A 79 -4.22 10.93 -10.14
N PHE A 80 -5.45 10.55 -10.52
CA PHE A 80 -5.66 9.52 -11.52
C PHE A 80 -5.14 9.94 -12.91
N ARG A 81 -5.46 11.16 -13.36
CA ARG A 81 -5.07 11.66 -14.70
C ARG A 81 -3.56 11.80 -14.90
N THR A 82 -2.81 12.03 -13.82
CA THR A 82 -1.35 12.16 -13.90
C THR A 82 -0.64 10.81 -13.94
N ASP A 83 -1.27 9.76 -13.42
CA ASP A 83 -0.74 8.40 -13.51
C ASP A 83 -1.09 7.78 -14.87
N THR A 84 -0.20 7.98 -15.83
CA THR A 84 -0.34 7.44 -17.20
C THR A 84 0.35 6.08 -17.38
N LYS A 85 1.07 5.62 -16.35
CA LYS A 85 1.96 4.45 -16.41
C LYS A 85 1.47 3.29 -15.55
N TRP A 86 0.30 3.43 -14.94
CA TRP A 86 -0.36 2.38 -14.18
C TRP A 86 -0.43 1.00 -14.88
N PRO A 87 -0.55 0.87 -16.22
CA PRO A 87 -0.60 -0.46 -16.84
C PRO A 87 0.69 -1.28 -16.62
N ASP A 88 1.83 -0.61 -16.41
CA ASP A 88 3.12 -1.26 -16.15
C ASP A 88 3.08 -2.13 -14.89
N TYR A 89 2.24 -1.79 -13.90
CA TYR A 89 2.14 -2.53 -12.64
C TYR A 89 1.64 -3.96 -12.84
N ARG A 90 0.90 -4.25 -13.92
CA ARG A 90 0.43 -5.61 -14.26
C ARG A 90 1.56 -6.61 -14.45
N GLN A 91 2.78 -6.13 -14.73
CA GLN A 91 3.96 -6.99 -14.83
C GLN A 91 4.46 -7.46 -13.46
N HIS A 92 3.88 -6.97 -12.36
CA HIS A 92 4.35 -7.18 -10.99
C HIS A 92 3.26 -7.68 -10.02
N CYS A 93 2.02 -7.87 -10.49
CA CYS A 93 0.91 -8.40 -9.72
C CYS A 93 0.07 -9.39 -10.53
N ASP A 94 -0.71 -10.22 -9.85
CA ASP A 94 -1.77 -11.03 -10.45
C ASP A 94 -3.06 -10.23 -10.68
N ARG A 95 -3.25 -9.18 -9.86
CA ARG A 95 -4.41 -8.29 -9.89
C ARG A 95 -3.99 -6.87 -9.56
N LEU A 96 -4.51 -5.94 -10.35
CA LEU A 96 -4.28 -4.51 -10.18
C LEU A 96 -5.60 -3.85 -9.80
N TYR A 97 -5.60 -3.16 -8.67
CA TYR A 97 -6.73 -2.38 -8.17
C TYR A 97 -6.37 -0.90 -8.12
N PHE A 98 -7.36 -0.05 -8.30
CA PHE A 98 -7.34 1.31 -7.78
C PHE A 98 -8.12 1.36 -6.47
N ALA A 99 -7.64 2.15 -5.52
CA ALA A 99 -8.39 2.53 -4.33
C ALA A 99 -8.64 4.03 -4.34
N THR A 100 -9.87 4.43 -4.02
CA THR A 100 -10.26 5.84 -4.05
C THR A 100 -11.29 6.21 -2.97
N HIS A 101 -11.50 7.51 -2.79
CA HIS A 101 -12.52 8.04 -1.88
C HIS A 101 -13.90 8.05 -2.57
N PRO A 102 -15.01 7.86 -1.84
CA PRO A 102 -16.37 7.90 -2.41
C PRO A 102 -16.71 9.17 -3.22
N ASP A 103 -16.05 10.29 -2.93
CA ASP A 103 -16.26 11.56 -3.66
C ASP A 103 -15.57 11.61 -5.04
N VAL A 104 -14.72 10.62 -5.37
CA VAL A 104 -14.12 10.52 -6.70
C VAL A 104 -15.03 9.67 -7.59
N PRO A 105 -15.44 10.17 -8.77
CA PRO A 105 -16.36 9.42 -9.64
C PRO A 105 -15.77 8.07 -10.08
N ALA A 106 -16.47 6.98 -9.79
CA ALA A 106 -16.01 5.61 -10.03
C ALA A 106 -15.86 5.25 -11.52
N ASP A 107 -16.61 5.95 -12.39
CA ASP A 107 -16.67 5.76 -13.83
C ASP A 107 -15.41 6.26 -14.57
N ILE A 108 -14.55 7.05 -13.93
CA ILE A 108 -13.26 7.46 -14.53
C ILE A 108 -12.23 6.32 -14.53
N PHE A 109 -12.41 5.31 -13.68
CA PHE A 109 -11.43 4.24 -13.51
C PHE A 109 -11.60 3.15 -14.58
N PRO A 110 -10.49 2.62 -15.14
CA PRO A 110 -10.54 1.62 -16.21
C PRO A 110 -11.31 0.36 -15.81
N GLU A 111 -12.18 -0.12 -16.70
CA GLU A 111 -12.99 -1.34 -16.46
C GLU A 111 -12.13 -2.61 -16.35
N ASP A 112 -10.95 -2.61 -16.97
CA ASP A 112 -9.99 -3.71 -16.91
C ASP A 112 -9.16 -3.74 -15.61
N ALA A 113 -9.38 -2.80 -14.69
CA ALA A 113 -8.80 -2.79 -13.35
C ALA A 113 -9.88 -2.97 -12.28
N GLY A 114 -9.48 -3.51 -11.12
CA GLY A 114 -10.37 -3.56 -9.97
C GLY A 114 -10.52 -2.18 -9.33
N LEU A 115 -11.62 -1.99 -8.59
CA LEU A 115 -11.92 -0.74 -7.90
C LEU A 115 -12.31 -1.02 -6.45
N ILE A 116 -11.63 -0.33 -5.54
CA ILE A 116 -11.88 -0.32 -4.11
C ILE A 116 -12.34 1.09 -3.72
N LEU A 117 -13.47 1.19 -3.03
CA LEU A 117 -13.85 2.41 -2.32
C LEU A 117 -13.39 2.30 -0.89
N ALA A 118 -12.70 3.34 -0.40
CA ALA A 118 -12.13 3.36 0.92
C ALA A 118 -12.29 4.73 1.59
N ASP A 119 -12.41 4.69 2.90
CA ASP A 119 -12.31 5.85 3.77
C ASP A 119 -11.29 5.61 4.89
N GLY A 120 -11.22 6.49 5.88
CA GLY A 120 -10.30 6.33 7.00
C GLY A 120 -10.61 5.18 7.96
N PHE A 121 -11.75 4.49 7.79
CA PHE A 121 -12.27 3.45 8.66
C PHE A 121 -12.16 2.06 8.02
N GLY A 122 -12.57 1.91 6.77
CA GLY A 122 -12.57 0.64 6.05
C GLY A 122 -12.61 0.82 4.53
N ALA A 123 -12.87 -0.27 3.82
CA ALA A 123 -13.00 -0.25 2.37
C ALA A 123 -13.83 -1.44 1.87
N GLU A 124 -14.31 -1.34 0.64
CA GLU A 124 -15.07 -2.38 -0.07
C GLU A 124 -14.59 -2.49 -1.52
N ILE A 125 -14.53 -3.72 -2.05
CA ILE A 125 -14.29 -3.96 -3.47
C ILE A 125 -15.59 -3.73 -4.22
N LEU A 126 -15.67 -2.65 -5.00
CA LEU A 126 -16.81 -2.39 -5.88
C LEU A 126 -16.73 -3.16 -7.20
N ARG A 127 -15.50 -3.37 -7.68
CA ARG A 127 -15.25 -4.11 -8.91
C ARG A 127 -14.05 -5.01 -8.73
N GLU A 128 -14.24 -6.30 -8.97
CA GLU A 128 -13.16 -7.27 -8.95
C GLU A 128 -12.17 -7.03 -10.10
N ALA A 129 -10.88 -7.05 -9.78
CA ALA A 129 -9.85 -6.94 -10.81
C ALA A 129 -9.76 -8.24 -11.62
N PRO A 130 -9.63 -8.19 -12.96
CA PRO A 130 -9.36 -9.37 -13.74
C PRO A 130 -8.00 -9.99 -13.38
N GLU A 131 -7.96 -11.32 -13.33
CA GLU A 131 -6.74 -12.07 -13.01
C GLU A 131 -5.83 -12.22 -14.21
N HIS A 132 -4.55 -11.90 -14.02
CA HIS A 132 -3.48 -12.10 -14.99
C HIS A 132 -2.26 -12.66 -14.27
N LYS A 133 -2.17 -13.99 -14.20
CA LYS A 133 -1.17 -14.65 -13.34
C LYS A 133 0.26 -14.29 -13.75
N LEU A 134 1.06 -13.93 -12.75
CA LEU A 134 2.50 -13.75 -12.93
C LEU A 134 3.20 -15.08 -13.26
N ALA A 135 4.18 -14.98 -14.16
CA ALA A 135 5.17 -16.03 -14.36
C ALA A 135 5.91 -16.33 -13.04
N ALA A 136 6.27 -17.60 -12.83
CA ALA A 136 6.85 -18.08 -11.57
C ALA A 136 8.13 -17.32 -11.16
N ALA A 137 9.01 -17.00 -12.11
CA ALA A 137 10.23 -16.23 -11.85
C ALA A 137 9.92 -14.81 -11.35
N THR A 138 8.97 -14.13 -11.99
CA THR A 138 8.51 -12.79 -11.61
C THR A 138 7.88 -12.80 -10.22
N ARG A 139 6.98 -13.75 -9.95
CA ARG A 139 6.37 -13.94 -8.62
C ARG A 139 7.43 -14.09 -7.55
N LYS A 140 8.38 -15.00 -7.74
CA LYS A 140 9.49 -15.21 -6.79
C LYS A 140 10.27 -13.92 -6.54
N SER A 141 10.59 -13.17 -7.59
CA SER A 141 11.30 -11.89 -7.49
C SER A 141 10.54 -10.86 -6.66
N VAL A 142 9.24 -10.68 -6.94
CA VAL A 142 8.38 -9.72 -6.21
C VAL A 142 8.19 -10.16 -4.75
N THR A 143 7.94 -11.44 -4.49
CA THR A 143 7.78 -11.97 -3.12
C THR A 143 9.06 -11.82 -2.29
N LEU A 144 10.23 -12.10 -2.87
CA LEU A 144 11.50 -11.89 -2.16
C LEU A 144 11.73 -10.41 -1.86
N ARG A 145 11.35 -9.52 -2.78
CA ARG A 145 11.42 -8.08 -2.57
C ARG A 145 10.48 -7.62 -1.47
N PHE A 146 9.24 -8.12 -1.45
CA PHE A 146 8.28 -7.89 -0.36
C PHE A 146 8.87 -8.32 0.98
N ALA A 147 9.36 -9.56 1.09
CA ALA A 147 9.91 -10.10 2.34
C ALA A 147 11.10 -9.29 2.87
N ARG A 148 12.03 -8.89 1.98
CA ARG A 148 13.18 -8.06 2.37
C ARG A 148 12.77 -6.66 2.83
N ASN A 149 11.83 -6.01 2.13
CA ASN A 149 11.32 -4.71 2.54
C ASN A 149 10.60 -4.79 3.90
N ALA A 150 9.78 -5.82 4.11
CA ALA A 150 9.12 -6.04 5.40
C ALA A 150 10.13 -6.22 6.53
N ALA A 151 11.13 -7.10 6.35
CA ALA A 151 12.15 -7.37 7.35
C ALA A 151 12.99 -6.13 7.68
N ASN A 152 13.43 -5.40 6.65
CA ASN A 152 14.20 -4.18 6.84
C ASN A 152 13.39 -3.11 7.58
N ARG A 153 12.14 -2.85 7.17
CA ARG A 153 11.30 -1.88 7.87
C ARG A 153 11.03 -2.28 9.31
N LEU A 154 10.78 -3.57 9.58
CA LEU A 154 10.63 -4.03 10.94
C LEU A 154 11.91 -3.83 11.77
N HIS A 155 13.08 -4.03 11.16
CA HIS A 155 14.37 -3.74 11.80
C HIS A 155 14.51 -2.24 12.07
N ASP A 156 14.22 -1.36 11.10
CA ASP A 156 14.29 0.10 11.27
C ASP A 156 13.36 0.59 12.39
N LEU A 157 12.19 -0.03 12.55
CA LEU A 157 11.28 0.24 13.67
C LEU A 157 11.81 -0.28 15.02
N SER A 158 12.59 -1.36 15.00
CA SER A 158 13.14 -2.02 16.20
C SER A 158 14.47 -1.42 16.66
N ASP A 159 15.25 -0.87 15.72
CA ASP A 159 16.51 -0.15 15.93
C ASP A 159 16.55 1.14 15.08
N PRO A 160 15.85 2.21 15.50
CA PRO A 160 15.80 3.47 14.73
C PRO A 160 17.17 4.16 14.57
N ASP A 161 18.11 3.94 15.49
CA ASP A 161 19.47 4.51 15.39
C ASP A 161 20.32 3.77 14.34
N GLY A 162 19.97 2.51 14.02
CA GLY A 162 20.61 1.69 13.00
C GLY A 162 20.59 2.30 11.60
N LEU A 163 19.56 3.08 11.27
CA LEU A 163 19.42 3.78 9.97
C LEU A 163 20.63 4.67 9.64
N ARG A 164 21.26 5.29 10.66
CA ARG A 164 22.40 6.21 10.49
C ARG A 164 23.63 5.54 9.87
N PHE A 165 23.71 4.22 9.89
CA PHE A 165 24.83 3.46 9.33
C PHE A 165 24.63 3.09 7.85
N PHE A 166 23.39 3.18 7.34
CA PHE A 166 23.03 2.74 5.99
C PHE A 166 22.73 3.91 5.04
N ASP A 167 22.34 5.08 5.55
CA ASP A 167 22.03 6.29 4.77
C ASP A 167 23.28 7.08 4.29
N ARG A 168 24.46 6.46 4.25
CA ARG A 168 25.69 7.07 3.72
C ARG A 168 25.91 6.68 2.25
N VAL A 169 25.12 7.24 1.35
CA VAL A 169 25.43 7.35 -0.09
C VAL A 169 24.99 8.73 -0.58
#